data_AF-A0A969WCT3-F1
#
_entry.id   AF-A0A969WCT3-F1
#
_cell.length_a   1.000
_cell.length_b   1.000
_cell.length_c   1.000
_cell.angle_alpha   90.00
_cell.angle_beta   90.00
_cell.angle_gamma   90.00
#
_symmetry.space_group_name_H-M   'P 1'
#
loop_
_entity.id
_entity.type
_entity.pdbx_description
1 polymer ?
#
loop_
_entity_poly.entity_id
_entity_poly.type
_entity_poly.pdbx_seq_one_letter_code
_entity_poly.pdbx_strand_id
1 'polypeptide(L)'
;MFSIVVLPWIHYIAVWLMAGALVSELYLLKIGSSAASAIRLLPRVDRLYGIMAGVVLITGLARVWHGGKGASYYWHNGAFHGVLGLFALAAVVSIVPTLRYIRWRTALDTSGAMPDATEVRKTSVFVHIQLTAIALLTLAIVLVANGYGSFGG
;
A
#
# COMPACT_ATOMS: atom_id res chain seq x y z
N MET A 1 15.67 -7.97 21.92
CA MET A 1 15.14 -8.88 20.87
C MET A 1 13.92 -8.31 20.16
N PHE A 2 12.87 -7.85 20.86
CA PHE A 2 11.63 -7.36 20.24
C PHE A 2 11.83 -6.22 19.20
N SER A 3 12.56 -5.16 19.58
CA SER A 3 12.73 -3.97 18.71
C SER A 3 13.61 -4.18 17.48
N ILE A 4 14.58 -5.10 17.55
CA ILE A 4 15.59 -5.31 16.49
C ILE A 4 15.30 -6.53 15.59
N VAL A 5 14.48 -7.47 16.04
CA VAL A 5 14.13 -8.68 15.27
C VAL A 5 12.65 -8.72 14.94
N VAL A 6 11.78 -8.71 15.96
CA VAL A 6 10.34 -8.91 15.78
C VAL A 6 9.72 -7.75 15.01
N LEU A 7 10.05 -6.51 15.38
CA LEU A 7 9.47 -5.32 14.76
C LEU A 7 9.82 -5.20 13.26
N PRO A 8 11.10 -5.33 12.82
CA PRO A 8 11.43 -5.37 11.40
C PRO A 8 10.82 -6.58 10.68
N TRP A 9 10.77 -7.75 11.31
CA TRP A 9 10.16 -8.94 10.72
C TRP A 9 8.67 -8.73 10.40
N ILE A 10 7.89 -8.23 11.37
CA ILE A 10 6.48 -7.88 11.16
C ILE A 10 6.34 -6.84 10.04
N HIS A 11 7.20 -5.82 10.03
CA HIS A 11 7.18 -4.78 9.00
C HIS A 11 7.37 -5.38 7.60
N TYR A 12 8.36 -6.26 7.40
CA TYR A 12 8.63 -6.87 6.09
C TYR A 12 7.50 -7.81 5.64
N ILE A 13 6.95 -8.61 6.55
CA ILE A 13 5.77 -9.44 6.25
C ILE A 13 4.60 -8.55 5.83
N ALA A 14 4.34 -7.44 6.53
CA ALA A 14 3.27 -6.51 6.19
C ALA A 14 3.49 -5.87 4.81
N VAL A 15 4.72 -5.49 4.46
CA VAL A 15 5.05 -4.97 3.11
C VAL A 15 4.78 -6.02 2.03
N TRP A 16 5.18 -7.28 2.24
CA TRP A 16 4.91 -8.35 1.27
C TRP A 16 3.42 -8.64 1.10
N LEU A 17 2.66 -8.70 2.19
CA LEU A 17 1.21 -8.90 2.13
C LEU A 17 0.50 -7.70 1.49
N MET A 18 0.95 -6.48 1.76
CA MET A 18 0.44 -5.26 1.12
C MET A 18 0.66 -5.30 -0.40
N ALA A 19 1.87 -5.63 -0.86
CA ALA A 19 2.18 -5.76 -2.28
C ALA A 19 1.39 -6.92 -2.93
N GLY A 20 1.32 -8.07 -2.24
CA GLY A 20 0.55 -9.23 -2.71
C GLY A 20 -0.94 -8.95 -2.84
N ALA A 21 -1.52 -8.14 -1.95
CA ALA A 21 -2.91 -7.69 -2.04
C ALA A 21 -3.15 -6.86 -3.30
N LEU A 22 -2.29 -5.88 -3.61
CA LEU A 22 -2.44 -5.06 -4.83
C LEU A 22 -2.26 -5.88 -6.12
N VAL A 23 -1.31 -6.81 -6.14
CA VAL A 23 -1.16 -7.74 -7.28
C VAL A 23 -2.42 -8.61 -7.43
N SER A 24 -2.99 -9.06 -6.32
CA SER A 24 -4.25 -9.80 -6.30
C SER A 24 -5.42 -8.95 -6.80
N GLU A 25 -5.48 -7.66 -6.45
CA GLU A 25 -6.48 -6.74 -7.01
C GLU A 25 -6.36 -6.59 -8.53
N LEU A 26 -5.14 -6.42 -9.06
CA LEU A 26 -4.94 -6.38 -10.51
C LEU A 26 -5.42 -7.65 -11.20
N TYR A 27 -5.13 -8.81 -10.60
CA TYR A 27 -5.62 -10.09 -11.11
C TYR A 27 -7.15 -10.16 -11.06
N LEU A 28 -7.77 -9.81 -9.94
CA LEU A 28 -9.22 -9.81 -9.77
C LEU A 28 -9.92 -8.82 -10.69
N LEU A 29 -9.33 -7.65 -10.94
CA LEU A 29 -9.82 -6.68 -11.91
C LEU A 29 -9.78 -7.26 -13.33
N LYS A 30 -8.71 -8.00 -13.68
CA LYS A 30 -8.58 -8.64 -14.99
C LYS A 30 -9.65 -9.71 -15.23
N ILE A 31 -9.97 -10.54 -14.24
CA ILE A 31 -10.97 -11.61 -14.37
C ILE A 31 -12.40 -11.17 -13.98
N GLY A 32 -12.53 -9.97 -13.40
CA GLY A 32 -13.75 -9.44 -12.83
C GLY A 32 -14.86 -9.21 -13.84
N SER A 33 -14.54 -9.00 -15.13
CA SER A 33 -15.54 -8.90 -16.20
C SER A 33 -16.25 -10.23 -16.49
N SER A 34 -15.65 -11.36 -16.12
CA SER A 34 -16.18 -12.71 -16.39
C SER A 34 -16.68 -13.44 -15.14
N ALA A 35 -16.40 -12.93 -13.94
CA ALA A 35 -16.66 -13.65 -12.70
C ALA A 35 -17.20 -12.73 -11.59
N ALA A 36 -18.48 -12.89 -11.25
CA ALA A 36 -19.13 -12.20 -10.12
C ALA A 36 -18.41 -12.46 -8.77
N SER A 37 -17.82 -13.65 -8.61
CA SER A 37 -17.03 -14.00 -7.41
C SER A 37 -15.81 -13.10 -7.23
N ALA A 38 -15.16 -12.68 -8.33
CA ALA A 38 -14.01 -11.76 -8.27
C ALA A 38 -14.44 -10.37 -7.79
N ILE A 39 -15.58 -9.85 -8.27
CA ILE A 39 -16.14 -8.57 -7.81
C ILE A 39 -16.49 -8.60 -6.32
N ARG A 40 -17.04 -9.72 -5.82
CA ARG A 40 -17.33 -9.89 -4.37
C ARG A 40 -16.07 -9.99 -3.52
N LEU A 41 -14.96 -10.47 -4.09
CA LEU A 41 -13.69 -10.65 -3.40
C LEU A 41 -12.85 -9.36 -3.34
N LEU A 42 -12.96 -8.47 -4.33
CA LEU A 42 -12.20 -7.21 -4.42
C LEU A 42 -12.19 -6.39 -3.10
N PRO A 43 -13.35 -6.05 -2.47
CA PRO A 43 -13.34 -5.29 -1.22
C PRO A 43 -12.67 -6.00 -0.04
N ARG A 44 -12.56 -7.33 -0.08
CA ARG A 44 -11.89 -8.09 0.99
C ARG A 44 -10.37 -8.02 0.82
N VAL A 45 -9.88 -8.11 -0.42
CA VAL A 45 -8.45 -7.96 -0.73
C VAL A 45 -8.00 -6.52 -0.50
N ASP A 46 -8.80 -5.54 -0.90
CA ASP A 46 -8.55 -4.11 -0.65
C ASP A 46 -8.50 -3.79 0.86
N ARG A 47 -9.35 -4.44 1.66
CA ARG A 47 -9.26 -4.34 3.13
C ARG A 47 -7.95 -4.91 3.67
N LEU A 48 -7.48 -6.05 3.14
CA LEU A 48 -6.19 -6.61 3.53
C LEU A 48 -5.05 -5.63 3.18
N TYR A 49 -5.07 -5.03 1.99
CA TYR A 49 -4.14 -3.97 1.61
C TYR A 49 -4.15 -2.83 2.64
N GLY A 50 -5.33 -2.29 2.97
CA GLY A 50 -5.46 -1.18 3.93
C GLY A 50 -4.97 -1.54 5.35
N ILE A 51 -5.30 -2.73 5.85
CA ILE A 51 -4.81 -3.21 7.16
C ILE A 51 -3.29 -3.32 7.14
N MET A 52 -2.72 -3.95 6.10
CA MET A 52 -1.27 -4.11 5.98
C MET A 52 -0.55 -2.77 5.82
N ALA A 53 -1.12 -1.81 5.09
CA ALA A 53 -0.62 -0.44 5.03
C ALA A 53 -0.57 0.18 6.43
N GLY A 54 -1.64 0.06 7.23
CA GLY A 54 -1.64 0.52 8.62
C GLY A 54 -0.53 -0.13 9.46
N VAL A 55 -0.34 -1.45 9.34
CA VAL A 55 0.73 -2.17 10.03
C VAL A 55 2.12 -1.68 9.58
N VAL A 56 2.34 -1.48 8.28
CA VAL A 56 3.59 -0.93 7.73
C VAL A 56 3.88 0.45 8.31
N LEU A 57 2.89 1.34 8.36
CA LEU A 57 3.06 2.69 8.91
C LEU A 57 3.42 2.65 10.40
N ILE A 58 2.64 1.92 11.20
CA ILE A 58 2.85 1.82 12.66
C ILE A 58 4.23 1.23 12.95
N THR A 59 4.58 0.13 12.30
CA THR A 59 5.88 -0.52 12.52
C THR A 59 7.05 0.29 11.97
N GLY A 60 6.87 0.98 10.84
CA GLY A 60 7.87 1.86 10.24
C GLY A 60 8.19 3.05 11.15
N LEU A 61 7.15 3.71 11.67
CA LEU A 61 7.30 4.78 12.65
C LEU A 61 7.96 4.25 13.94
N ALA A 62 7.49 3.13 14.50
CA ALA A 62 8.12 2.54 15.69
C ALA A 62 9.63 2.27 15.52
N ARG A 63 10.08 1.90 14.30
CA ARG A 63 11.50 1.69 14.00
C ARG A 63 12.33 2.98 14.01
N VAL A 64 11.75 4.14 13.74
CA VAL A 64 12.41 5.45 13.82
C VAL A 64 12.92 5.72 15.24
N TRP A 65 12.13 5.35 16.26
CA TRP A 65 12.50 5.57 17.66
C TRP A 65 13.28 4.40 18.28
N HIS A 66 13.09 3.15 17.81
CA HIS A 66 13.58 1.96 18.52
C HIS A 66 14.58 1.08 17.76
N GLY A 67 14.87 1.33 16.48
CA GLY A 67 15.60 0.36 15.64
C GLY A 67 16.55 0.94 14.59
N GLY A 68 16.94 2.21 14.68
CA GLY A 68 17.71 2.90 13.64
C GLY A 68 18.73 3.92 14.16
N LYS A 69 19.09 4.88 13.29
CA LYS A 69 20.08 5.95 13.55
C LYS A 69 19.58 7.05 14.51
N GLY A 70 18.53 6.77 15.29
CA GLY A 70 17.85 7.73 16.18
C GLY A 70 16.87 8.66 15.46
N ALA A 71 15.83 9.12 16.17
CA ALA A 71 14.75 9.90 15.58
C ALA A 71 15.23 11.22 14.91
N SER A 72 16.25 11.87 15.48
CA SER A 72 16.81 13.11 14.93
C SER A 72 17.33 12.94 13.50
N TYR A 73 17.99 11.81 13.20
CA TYR A 73 18.49 11.49 11.86
C TYR A 73 17.35 11.43 10.84
N TYR A 74 16.26 10.76 11.16
CA TYR A 74 15.13 10.59 10.24
C TYR A 74 14.44 11.93 9.97
N TRP A 75 14.25 12.77 10.99
CA TRP A 75 13.59 14.07 10.82
C TRP A 75 14.41 15.07 10.00
N HIS A 76 15.73 14.96 9.99
CA HIS A 76 16.63 15.78 9.16
C HIS A 76 17.00 15.13 7.82
N ASN A 77 16.31 14.05 7.43
CA ASN A 77 16.57 13.36 6.18
C ASN A 77 15.43 13.62 5.16
N GLY A 78 15.74 14.32 4.07
CA GLY A 78 14.81 14.62 2.98
C GLY A 78 14.25 13.38 2.29
N ALA A 79 15.02 12.30 2.17
CA ALA A 79 14.54 11.04 1.61
C ALA A 79 13.51 10.37 2.54
N PHE A 80 13.63 10.54 3.86
CA PHE A 80 12.63 10.06 4.81
C PHE A 80 11.31 10.84 4.70
N HIS A 81 11.35 12.16 4.50
CA HIS A 81 10.15 12.93 4.17
C HIS A 81 9.52 12.47 2.84
N GLY A 82 10.35 12.10 1.86
CA GLY A 82 9.89 11.45 0.63
C GLY A 82 9.18 10.12 0.88
N VAL A 83 9.68 9.29 1.80
CA VAL A 83 8.99 8.04 2.22
C VAL A 83 7.61 8.35 2.81
N LEU A 84 7.51 9.30 3.74
CA LEU A 84 6.23 9.69 4.34
C LEU A 84 5.26 10.25 3.30
N GLY A 85 5.75 11.11 2.39
CA GLY A 85 4.95 11.70 1.32
C GLY A 85 4.44 10.67 0.31
N LEU A 86 5.29 9.74 -0.13
CA LEU A 86 4.89 8.65 -1.03
C LEU A 86 3.86 7.71 -0.37
N PHE A 87 4.03 7.42 0.92
CA PHE A 87 3.09 6.60 1.67
C PHE A 87 1.73 7.29 1.80
N ALA A 88 1.72 8.58 2.14
CA ALA A 88 0.49 9.39 2.20
C ALA A 88 -0.20 9.50 0.83
N LEU A 89 0.57 9.71 -0.24
CA LEU A 89 0.05 9.74 -1.61
C LEU A 89 -0.61 8.40 -1.96
N ALA A 90 0.04 7.27 -1.68
CA ALA A 90 -0.53 5.94 -1.93
C ALA A 90 -1.85 5.72 -1.16
N ALA A 91 -1.93 6.19 0.08
CA ALA A 91 -3.15 6.12 0.90
C ALA A 91 -4.28 7.01 0.35
N VAL A 92 -3.98 8.20 -0.17
CA VAL A 92 -4.99 9.05 -0.83
C VAL A 92 -5.47 8.41 -2.14
N VAL A 93 -4.54 7.91 -2.94
CA VAL A 93 -4.83 7.21 -4.20
C VAL A 93 -5.72 6.00 -3.97
N SER A 94 -5.55 5.28 -2.85
CA SER A 94 -6.33 4.08 -2.53
C SER A 94 -7.82 4.34 -2.27
N ILE A 95 -8.22 5.57 -1.92
CA ILE A 95 -9.61 5.89 -1.62
C ILE A 95 -10.51 5.62 -2.83
N VAL A 96 -10.04 5.96 -4.03
CA VAL A 96 -10.80 5.79 -5.28
C VAL A 96 -11.14 4.32 -5.58
N PRO A 97 -10.17 3.38 -5.66
CA PRO A 97 -10.48 1.97 -5.88
C PRO A 97 -11.36 1.38 -4.77
N THR A 98 -11.09 1.67 -3.49
CA THR A 98 -11.93 1.21 -2.37
C THR A 98 -13.41 1.56 -2.56
N LEU A 99 -13.72 2.83 -2.87
CA LEU A 99 -15.09 3.28 -3.09
C LEU A 99 -15.73 2.60 -4.32
N ARG A 100 -14.96 2.40 -5.39
CA ARG A 100 -15.43 1.69 -6.59
C ARG A 100 -15.74 0.23 -6.32
N TYR A 101 -14.87 -0.48 -5.60
CA TYR A 101 -15.08 -1.89 -5.26
C TYR A 101 -16.34 -2.07 -4.39
N ILE A 102 -16.55 -1.19 -3.41
CA ILE A 102 -17.77 -1.20 -2.58
C ILE A 102 -19.00 -0.98 -3.46
N ARG A 103 -19.00 0.07 -4.30
CA ARG A 103 -20.11 0.37 -5.22
C ARG A 103 -20.44 -0.81 -6.13
N TRP A 104 -19.43 -1.42 -6.73
CA TRP A 104 -19.62 -2.55 -7.65
C TRP A 104 -20.16 -3.78 -6.94
N ARG A 105 -19.65 -4.09 -5.75
CA ARG A 105 -20.19 -5.18 -4.94
C ARG A 105 -21.66 -4.94 -4.61
N THR A 106 -22.02 -3.74 -4.18
CA THR A 106 -23.42 -3.41 -3.87
C THR A 106 -24.30 -3.53 -5.11
N ALA A 107 -23.88 -2.98 -6.26
CA ALA A 107 -24.65 -3.08 -7.51
C ALA A 107 -24.87 -4.54 -7.94
N LEU A 108 -23.83 -5.37 -7.82
CA LEU A 108 -23.90 -6.80 -8.11
C LEU A 108 -24.86 -7.53 -7.16
N ASP A 109 -24.77 -7.26 -5.86
CA ASP A 109 -25.60 -7.94 -4.85
C ASP A 109 -27.08 -7.47 -4.91
N THR A 110 -27.35 -6.24 -5.35
CA THR A 110 -28.72 -5.70 -5.45
C THR A 110 -29.40 -5.98 -6.79
N SER A 111 -28.66 -5.89 -7.90
CA SER A 111 -29.25 -5.90 -9.26
C SER A 111 -28.58 -6.87 -10.23
N GLY A 112 -27.54 -7.59 -9.81
CA GLY A 112 -26.73 -8.41 -10.70
C GLY A 112 -25.84 -7.60 -11.65
N ALA A 113 -25.83 -6.26 -11.54
CA ALA A 113 -25.07 -5.40 -12.43
C ALA A 113 -23.56 -5.55 -12.22
N MET A 114 -22.85 -5.79 -13.33
CA MET A 114 -21.39 -5.90 -13.38
C MET A 114 -20.76 -4.56 -13.77
N PRO A 115 -19.53 -4.27 -13.33
CA PRO A 115 -18.84 -3.05 -13.75
C PRO A 115 -18.47 -3.10 -15.23
N ASP A 116 -18.56 -1.94 -15.89
CA ASP A 116 -18.12 -1.78 -17.28
C ASP A 116 -16.60 -1.99 -17.43
N ALA A 117 -16.17 -2.52 -18.58
CA ALA A 117 -14.76 -2.79 -18.84
C ALA A 117 -13.88 -1.53 -18.81
N THR A 118 -14.42 -0.38 -19.22
CA THR A 118 -13.73 0.92 -19.15
C THR A 118 -13.52 1.36 -17.70
N GLU A 119 -14.52 1.16 -16.86
CA GLU A 119 -14.43 1.47 -15.43
C GLU A 119 -13.39 0.59 -14.74
N VAL A 120 -13.36 -0.71 -15.04
CA VAL A 120 -12.33 -1.65 -14.56
C VAL A 120 -10.93 -1.19 -15.00
N ARG A 121 -10.75 -0.84 -16.27
CA ARG A 121 -9.47 -0.35 -16.80
C ARG A 121 -9.03 0.97 -16.15
N LYS A 122 -9.96 1.90 -15.90
CA LYS A 122 -9.64 3.13 -15.18
C LYS A 122 -9.23 2.86 -13.72
N THR A 123 -9.89 1.89 -13.07
CA THR A 123 -9.56 1.52 -11.68
C THR A 123 -8.19 0.86 -11.58
N SER A 124 -7.81 0.02 -12.54
CA SER A 124 -6.51 -0.65 -12.51
C SER A 124 -5.34 0.35 -12.55
N VAL A 125 -5.49 1.51 -13.18
CA VAL A 125 -4.46 2.57 -13.18
C VAL A 125 -4.11 3.02 -11.75
N PHE A 126 -5.09 3.17 -10.87
CA PHE A 126 -4.84 3.54 -9.47
C PHE A 126 -4.02 2.46 -8.74
N VAL A 127 -4.35 1.19 -8.98
CA VAL A 127 -3.62 0.06 -8.39
C VAL A 127 -2.17 -0.02 -8.93
N HIS A 128 -1.94 0.28 -10.21
CA HIS A 128 -0.59 0.41 -10.75
C HIS A 128 0.18 1.56 -10.10
N ILE A 129 -0.45 2.73 -9.90
CA ILE A 129 0.16 3.87 -9.21
C ILE A 129 0.54 3.47 -7.76
N GLN A 130 -0.32 2.75 -7.04
CA GLN A 130 -0.02 2.26 -5.69
C GLN A 130 1.17 1.29 -5.68
N LEU A 131 1.24 0.36 -6.63
CA LEU A 131 2.39 -0.56 -6.77
C LEU A 131 3.68 0.19 -7.09
N THR A 132 3.63 1.16 -8.01
CA THR A 132 4.78 2.03 -8.31
C THR A 132 5.20 2.83 -7.09
N ALA A 133 4.25 3.38 -6.32
CA ALA A 133 4.55 4.09 -5.08
C ALA A 133 5.26 3.18 -4.07
N ILE A 134 4.83 1.92 -3.92
CA ILE A 134 5.52 0.94 -3.06
C ILE A 134 6.94 0.65 -3.56
N ALA A 135 7.15 0.50 -4.87
CA ALA A 135 8.49 0.30 -5.42
C ALA A 135 9.40 1.53 -5.20
N LEU A 136 8.85 2.74 -5.31
CA LEU A 136 9.59 3.96 -4.99
C LEU A 136 9.86 4.11 -3.50
N LEU A 137 8.92 3.68 -2.64
CA LEU A 137 9.09 3.63 -1.19
C LEU A 137 10.26 2.71 -0.80
N THR A 138 10.38 1.52 -1.40
CA THR A 138 11.50 0.61 -1.09
C THR A 138 12.83 1.20 -1.53
N LEU A 139 12.90 1.85 -2.70
CA LEU A 139 14.08 2.60 -3.14
C LEU A 139 14.43 3.73 -2.16
N ALA A 140 13.45 4.55 -1.78
CA ALA A 140 13.65 5.67 -0.86
C ALA A 140 14.16 5.20 0.51
N ILE A 141 13.67 4.07 1.03
CA ILE A 141 14.19 3.48 2.27
C ILE A 141 15.65 3.05 2.13
N VAL A 142 16.06 2.50 0.98
CA VAL A 142 17.47 2.16 0.72
C VAL A 142 18.34 3.42 0.71
N LEU A 143 17.86 4.53 0.11
CA LEU A 143 18.54 5.82 0.14
C LEU A 143 18.72 6.34 1.57
N VAL A 144 17.65 6.31 2.38
CA VAL A 144 17.67 6.70 3.80
C VAL A 144 18.66 5.86 4.60
N ALA A 145 18.73 4.54 4.37
CA ALA A 145 19.67 3.67 5.07
C ALA A 145 21.14 4.06 4.80
N ASN A 146 21.44 4.47 3.57
CA ASN A 146 22.78 4.82 3.11
C ASN A 146 23.17 6.29 3.31
N GLY A 147 22.35 7.11 3.98
CA GLY A 147 22.71 8.50 4.30
C GLY A 147 22.29 9.54 3.27
N TYR A 148 21.74 9.13 2.13
CA TYR A 148 21.27 10.08 1.11
C TYR A 148 20.13 10.94 1.67
N GLY A 149 20.17 12.24 1.36
CA GLY A 149 19.18 13.21 1.81
C GLY A 149 19.33 13.69 3.26
N SER A 150 20.36 13.25 4.00
CA SER A 150 20.65 13.79 5.34
C SER A 150 21.22 15.20 5.24
N PHE A 151 20.60 16.16 5.93
CA PHE A 151 21.11 17.53 6.06
C PHE A 151 21.71 17.70 7.46
N GLY A 152 23.03 17.63 7.55
CA GLY A 152 23.77 17.65 8.82
C GLY A 152 24.55 16.34 9.02
N GLY A 153 25.88 16.46 9.02
CA GLY A 153 26.82 15.42 9.42
C GLY A 153 27.26 15.60 10.85
#